data_AF-A0A9D6LV43-F1
#
_entry.id   AF-A0A9D6LV43-F1
#
_cell.length_a   1.000
_cell.length_b   1.000
_cell.length_c   1.000
_cell.angle_alpha   90.00
_cell.angle_beta   90.00
_cell.angle_gamma   90.00
#
_symmetry.space_group_name_H-M   'P 1'
#
loop_
_entity.id
_entity.type
_entity.pdbx_description
1 polymer ?
#
loop_
_entity_poly.entity_id
_entity_poly.type
_entity_poly.pdbx_seq_one_letter_code
_entity_poly.pdbx_strand_id
1 'polypeptide(L)'
;MGRRMLRCFEEMQAAGHAPLLILGSDSPALSLASLVLWTELLARSPALLGPAEDGGYYAIGCRAPHPLMFRGVEWSSPHTRAQTEATLIRCGLSPAYLPMSYDVDTPEDLARLASETTLPPNTAEWLRRHYKE
;
A
#
# COMPACT_ATOMS: atom_id res chain seq x y z
N MET A 1 10.45 7.52 -5.46
CA MET A 1 9.50 6.38 -5.58
C MET A 1 8.50 6.55 -6.71
N GLY A 2 7.72 7.65 -6.77
CA GLY A 2 6.57 7.82 -7.68
C GLY A 2 6.78 7.51 -9.17
N ARG A 3 7.93 7.88 -9.75
CA ARG A 3 8.23 7.54 -11.17
C ARG A 3 8.28 6.03 -11.42
N ARG A 4 8.74 5.24 -10.45
CA ARG A 4 8.79 3.78 -10.56
C ARG A 4 7.37 3.20 -10.50
N MET A 5 6.55 3.64 -9.54
CA MET A 5 5.16 3.20 -9.44
C MET A 5 4.33 3.58 -10.67
N LEU A 6 4.45 4.82 -11.17
CA LEU A 6 3.74 5.24 -12.38
C LEU A 6 4.11 4.37 -13.58
N ARG A 7 5.40 4.11 -13.77
CA ARG A 7 5.87 3.20 -14.82
C ARG A 7 5.25 1.81 -14.68
N CYS A 8 5.22 1.23 -13.48
CA CYS A 8 4.57 -0.06 -13.27
C CYS A 8 3.09 -0.02 -13.65
N PHE A 9 2.36 1.05 -13.29
CA PHE A 9 0.97 1.20 -13.70
C PHE A 9 0.83 1.28 -15.23
N GLU A 10 1.63 2.13 -15.89
CA GLU A 10 1.59 2.32 -17.34
C GLU A 10 1.96 1.05 -18.11
N GLU A 11 3.01 0.34 -17.70
CA GLU A 11 3.47 -0.89 -18.34
C GLU A 11 2.45 -2.03 -18.19
N MET A 12 1.90 -2.22 -17.00
CA MET A 12 0.88 -3.25 -16.77
C MET A 12 -0.44 -2.91 -17.46
N GLN A 13 -0.84 -1.64 -17.49
CA GLN A 13 -2.02 -1.21 -18.23
C GLN A 13 -1.84 -1.42 -19.74
N ALA A 14 -0.66 -1.10 -20.29
CA ALA A 14 -0.33 -1.34 -21.70
C ALA A 14 -0.35 -2.85 -22.05
N ALA A 15 -0.04 -3.72 -21.09
CA ALA A 15 -0.18 -5.17 -21.22
C ALA A 15 -1.62 -5.68 -21.07
N GLY A 16 -2.60 -4.80 -20.86
CA GLY A 16 -4.02 -5.17 -20.71
C GLY A 16 -4.43 -5.52 -19.27
N HIS A 17 -3.59 -5.26 -18.28
CA HIS A 17 -3.91 -5.49 -16.88
C HIS A 17 -4.50 -4.24 -16.23
N ALA A 18 -5.78 -4.31 -15.86
CA ALA A 18 -6.44 -3.33 -15.02
C ALA A 18 -7.66 -3.98 -14.32
N PRO A 19 -8.01 -3.57 -13.09
CA PRO A 19 -7.33 -2.58 -12.27
C PRO A 19 -5.99 -3.08 -11.68
N LEU A 20 -5.16 -2.15 -11.21
CA LEU A 20 -3.85 -2.45 -10.66
C LEU A 20 -3.74 -1.98 -9.21
N LEU A 21 -3.11 -2.80 -8.37
CA LEU A 21 -2.83 -2.52 -6.97
C LEU A 21 -1.34 -2.79 -6.71
N ILE A 22 -0.65 -1.79 -6.18
CA ILE A 22 0.73 -1.89 -5.69
C ILE A 22 0.68 -1.97 -4.17
N LEU A 23 1.45 -2.91 -3.60
CA LEU A 23 1.55 -3.16 -2.17
C LEU A 23 3.01 -3.05 -1.72
N GLY A 24 3.22 -2.43 -0.56
CA GLY A 24 4.45 -2.55 0.22
C GLY A 24 4.60 -3.97 0.74
N SER A 25 5.84 -4.45 0.80
CA SER A 25 6.16 -5.82 1.24
C SER A 25 6.51 -5.93 2.72
N ASP A 26 6.63 -4.78 3.38
CA ASP A 26 7.04 -4.53 4.76
C ASP A 26 5.86 -4.29 5.70
N SER A 27 4.64 -4.21 5.17
CA SER A 27 3.42 -4.07 5.96
C SER A 27 2.82 -5.44 6.33
N PRO A 28 2.53 -5.72 7.60
CA PRO A 28 2.03 -7.03 8.03
C PRO A 28 0.54 -7.25 7.72
N ALA A 29 -0.20 -6.18 7.41
CA ALA A 29 -1.64 -6.20 7.21
C ALA A 29 -2.03 -6.70 5.81
N LEU A 30 -1.78 -7.97 5.51
CA LEU A 30 -2.21 -8.59 4.26
C LEU A 30 -2.74 -10.00 4.50
N SER A 31 -4.06 -10.12 4.45
CA SER A 31 -4.75 -11.41 4.36
C SER A 31 -5.29 -11.63 2.94
N LEU A 32 -5.44 -12.90 2.53
CA LEU A 32 -6.06 -13.21 1.25
C LEU A 32 -7.48 -12.64 1.16
N ALA A 33 -8.24 -12.67 2.26
CA ALA A 33 -9.58 -12.08 2.32
C ALA A 33 -9.53 -10.56 2.09
N SER A 34 -8.53 -9.86 2.63
CA SER A 34 -8.31 -8.44 2.40
C SER A 34 -8.07 -8.16 0.92
N LEU A 35 -7.21 -8.93 0.25
CA LEU A 35 -6.92 -8.76 -1.18
C LEU A 35 -8.16 -8.93 -2.06
N VAL A 36 -9.00 -9.93 -1.80
CA VAL A 36 -10.26 -10.12 -2.50
C VAL A 36 -11.16 -8.89 -2.32
N LEU A 37 -11.37 -8.43 -1.08
CA LEU A 37 -12.20 -7.27 -0.80
C LEU A 37 -11.66 -5.99 -1.46
N TRP A 38 -10.35 -5.79 -1.45
CA TRP A 38 -9.72 -4.61 -2.03
C TRP A 38 -9.79 -4.61 -3.54
N THR A 39 -9.61 -5.76 -4.20
CA THR A 39 -9.78 -5.85 -5.66
C THR A 39 -11.22 -5.57 -6.09
N GLU A 40 -12.21 -6.08 -5.36
CA GLU A 40 -13.61 -5.74 -5.60
C GLU A 40 -13.90 -4.26 -5.38
N LEU A 41 -13.35 -3.66 -4.31
CA LEU A 41 -13.49 -2.25 -4.02
C LEU A 41 -12.85 -1.37 -5.11
N LEU A 42 -11.68 -1.77 -5.62
CA LEU A 42 -10.99 -1.09 -6.69
C LEU A 42 -11.74 -1.18 -8.02
N ALA A 43 -12.47 -2.27 -8.27
CA ALA A 43 -13.31 -2.38 -9.47
C ALA A 43 -14.40 -1.28 -9.52
N ARG A 44 -14.86 -0.80 -8.36
CA ARG A 44 -15.91 0.22 -8.20
C ARG A 44 -15.39 1.62 -7.81
N SER A 45 -14.09 1.78 -7.59
CA SER A 45 -13.48 3.03 -7.14
C SER A 45 -12.43 3.54 -8.15
N PRO A 46 -12.27 4.86 -8.34
CA PRO A 46 -11.22 5.39 -9.24
C PRO A 46 -9.81 5.00 -8.78
N ALA A 47 -9.59 5.05 -7.46
CA ALA A 47 -8.35 4.69 -6.81
C ALA A 47 -8.57 4.07 -5.43
N LEU A 48 -7.52 3.45 -4.90
CA LEU A 48 -7.39 2.97 -3.53
C LEU A 48 -6.13 3.51 -2.88
N LEU A 49 -6.20 3.76 -1.57
CA LEU A 49 -5.05 4.13 -0.76
C LEU A 49 -5.11 3.42 0.60
N GLY A 50 -4.08 2.64 0.92
CA GLY A 50 -3.90 2.01 2.24
C GLY A 50 -2.92 2.81 3.08
N PRO A 51 -3.39 3.58 4.07
CA PRO A 51 -2.52 4.47 4.83
C PRO A 51 -1.60 3.70 5.79
N ALA A 52 -0.38 4.20 5.97
CA ALA A 52 0.56 3.73 6.97
C ALA A 52 0.68 4.77 8.12
N GLU A 53 0.98 4.31 9.33
CA GLU A 53 1.07 5.13 10.54
C GLU A 53 2.19 6.18 10.50
N ASP A 54 3.23 5.96 9.70
CA ASP A 54 4.39 6.85 9.52
C ASP A 54 4.10 8.10 8.66
N GLY A 55 2.89 8.19 8.10
CA GLY A 55 2.47 9.25 7.18
C GLY A 55 2.66 8.89 5.69
N GLY A 56 3.15 7.69 5.41
CA GLY A 56 3.18 7.04 4.11
C GLY A 56 1.92 6.21 3.82
N TYR A 57 2.07 5.23 2.93
CA TYR A 57 1.01 4.31 2.55
C TYR A 57 1.60 2.97 2.11
N TYR A 58 1.02 1.87 2.58
CA TYR A 58 1.43 0.51 2.21
C TYR A 58 0.71 0.01 0.95
N ALA A 59 -0.33 0.69 0.48
CA ALA A 59 -1.05 0.28 -0.71
C ALA A 59 -1.51 1.48 -1.55
N ILE A 60 -1.41 1.35 -2.86
CA ILE A 60 -2.04 2.27 -3.81
C ILE A 60 -2.55 1.51 -5.03
N GLY A 61 -3.79 1.77 -5.42
CA GLY A 61 -4.38 1.16 -6.60
C GLY A 61 -5.12 2.18 -7.45
N CYS A 62 -5.21 1.93 -8.74
CA CYS A 62 -6.07 2.71 -9.63
C CYS A 62 -6.52 1.87 -10.83
N ARG A 63 -7.67 2.23 -11.39
CA ARG A 63 -8.19 1.63 -12.63
C ARG A 63 -7.49 2.18 -13.87
N ALA A 64 -7.22 3.48 -13.87
CA ALA A 64 -6.54 4.18 -14.93
C ALA A 64 -5.54 5.16 -14.29
N PRO A 65 -4.22 4.91 -14.40
CA PRO A 65 -3.22 5.84 -13.90
C PRO A 65 -3.32 7.18 -14.61
N HIS A 66 -3.07 8.25 -13.87
CA HIS A 66 -2.93 9.58 -14.43
C HIS A 66 -1.43 9.96 -14.43
N PRO A 67 -0.86 10.50 -15.51
CA PRO A 67 0.58 10.82 -15.59
C PRO A 67 1.08 11.76 -14.49
N LEU A 68 0.17 12.55 -13.92
CA LEU A 68 0.47 13.51 -12.85
C LEU A 68 0.14 13.00 -11.43
N MET A 69 -0.34 11.76 -11.25
CA MET A 69 -0.86 11.26 -9.97
C MET A 69 0.14 11.28 -8.81
N PHE A 70 1.44 11.40 -9.11
CA PHE A 70 2.53 11.51 -8.13
C PHE A 70 3.33 12.82 -8.24
N ARG A 71 2.86 13.79 -9.03
CA ARG A 71 3.62 15.02 -9.29
C ARG A 71 3.71 15.89 -8.04
N GLY A 72 4.94 16.20 -7.64
CA GLY A 72 5.21 17.08 -6.50
C GLY A 72 5.11 16.39 -5.14
N VAL A 73 4.95 15.06 -5.10
CA VAL A 73 5.00 14.28 -3.86
C VAL A 73 6.44 14.19 -3.38
N GLU A 74 6.67 14.65 -2.15
CA GLU A 74 7.85 14.39 -1.35
C GLU A 74 7.80 12.95 -0.85
N TRP A 75 8.87 12.20 -1.07
CA TRP A 75 8.96 10.78 -0.67
C TRP A 75 9.76 10.63 0.62
N SER A 76 9.46 9.60 1.40
CA SER A 76 10.11 9.34 2.70
C SER A 76 9.91 10.50 3.69
N SER A 77 8.72 11.10 3.64
CA SER A 77 8.28 12.21 4.49
C SER A 77 6.93 11.84 5.14
N PRO A 78 6.63 12.30 6.36
CA PRO A 78 5.31 12.13 6.99
C PRO A 78 4.15 12.73 6.19
N HIS A 79 4.44 13.55 5.18
CA HIS A 79 3.47 14.19 4.31
C HIS A 79 3.21 13.41 3.01
N THR A 80 3.95 12.31 2.77
CA THR A 80 3.93 11.55 1.50
C THR A 80 2.51 11.15 1.12
N ARG A 81 1.75 10.59 2.05
CA ARG A 81 0.37 10.18 1.81
C ARG A 81 -0.54 11.36 1.51
N ALA A 82 -0.54 12.38 2.37
CA ALA A 82 -1.42 13.54 2.22
C ALA A 82 -1.17 14.27 0.89
N GLN A 83 0.09 14.40 0.47
CA GLN A 83 0.45 14.99 -0.82
C GLN A 83 0.03 14.10 -1.99
N THR A 84 0.19 12.78 -1.87
CA THR A 84 -0.27 11.82 -2.89
C THR A 84 -1.77 11.89 -3.05
N GLU A 85 -2.52 11.84 -1.96
CA GLU A 85 -3.98 11.95 -1.91
C GLU A 85 -4.48 13.25 -2.57
N ALA A 86 -3.90 14.39 -2.19
CA ALA A 86 -4.23 15.68 -2.82
C ALA A 86 -3.97 15.66 -4.33
N THR A 87 -2.91 14.98 -4.76
CA THR A 87 -2.56 14.87 -6.19
C THR A 87 -3.50 13.93 -6.93
N LEU A 88 -3.89 12.81 -6.33
CA LEU A 88 -4.89 11.89 -6.87
C LEU A 88 -6.24 12.61 -7.09
N ILE A 89 -6.72 13.34 -6.08
CA ILE A 89 -7.96 14.12 -6.16
C ILE A 89 -7.90 15.14 -7.30
N ARG A 90 -6.79 15.89 -7.43
CA ARG A 90 -6.60 16.83 -8.57
C ARG A 90 -6.62 16.15 -9.93
N CYS A 91 -6.30 14.86 -10.01
CA CYS A 91 -6.34 14.06 -11.22
C CYS A 91 -7.69 13.37 -11.45
N GLY A 92 -8.72 13.64 -10.64
CA GLY A 92 -10.02 12.97 -10.70
C GLY A 92 -10.00 11.54 -10.16
N LEU A 93 -8.96 11.14 -9.43
CA LEU A 93 -8.76 9.82 -8.86
C LEU A 93 -9.07 9.81 -7.36
N SER A 94 -10.29 10.19 -6.95
CA SER A 94 -10.66 10.18 -5.53
C SER A 94 -10.51 8.77 -4.94
N PRO A 95 -9.61 8.57 -3.94
CA PRO A 95 -9.33 7.24 -3.42
C PRO A 95 -10.41 6.79 -2.43
N ALA A 96 -10.77 5.51 -2.47
CA ALA A 96 -11.33 4.84 -1.31
C ALA A 96 -10.18 4.36 -0.40
N TYR A 97 -10.39 4.41 0.92
CA TYR A 97 -9.33 4.09 1.89
C TYR A 97 -9.45 2.65 2.37
N LEU A 98 -8.29 2.00 2.46
CA LEU A 98 -8.15 0.72 3.14
C LEU A 98 -7.89 0.95 4.64
N PRO A 99 -7.97 -0.09 5.48
CA PRO A 99 -7.59 0.03 6.89
C PRO A 99 -6.16 0.53 7.06
N MET A 100 -5.92 1.28 8.14
CA MET A 100 -4.58 1.69 8.55
C MET A 100 -3.72 0.47 8.87
N SER A 101 -2.45 0.53 8.50
CA SER A 101 -1.42 -0.43 8.88
C SER A 101 -0.15 0.30 9.32
N TYR A 102 0.88 -0.45 9.70
CA TYR A 102 2.21 0.03 9.97
C TYR A 102 3.22 -0.72 9.10
N ASP A 103 4.42 -0.19 8.95
CA ASP A 103 5.52 -0.85 8.26
C ASP A 103 6.51 -1.40 9.31
N VAL A 104 7.19 -2.51 8.99
CA VAL A 104 8.15 -3.16 9.89
C VAL A 104 9.57 -2.76 9.50
N ASP A 105 10.01 -1.59 9.98
CA ASP A 105 11.32 -1.01 9.64
C ASP A 105 12.33 -1.07 10.80
N THR A 106 11.84 -1.04 12.03
CA THR A 106 12.65 -0.96 13.25
C THR A 106 12.56 -2.21 14.11
N PRO A 107 13.52 -2.45 15.03
CA PRO A 107 13.39 -3.51 16.03
C PRO A 107 12.11 -3.41 16.86
N GLU A 108 11.64 -2.19 17.15
CA GLU A 108 10.40 -1.91 17.86
C GLU A 108 9.17 -2.36 17.05
N ASP A 109 9.16 -2.13 15.74
CA ASP A 109 8.09 -2.61 14.86
C ASP A 109 8.07 -4.15 14.78
N LEU A 110 9.25 -4.77 14.80
CA LEU A 110 9.36 -6.24 14.84
C LEU A 110 8.85 -6.79 16.19
N ALA A 111 9.14 -6.11 17.30
CA ALA A 111 8.59 -6.46 18.61
C ALA A 111 7.06 -6.32 18.64
N ARG A 112 6.53 -5.25 18.05
CA ARG A 112 5.08 -5.06 17.84
C ARG A 112 4.50 -6.21 17.03
N LEU A 113 5.11 -6.54 15.88
CA LEU A 113 4.70 -7.66 15.03
C LEU A 113 4.67 -8.99 15.80
N ALA A 114 5.68 -9.26 16.63
CA ALA A 114 5.77 -10.47 17.42
C ALA A 114 4.67 -10.58 18.49
N SER A 115 4.09 -9.45 18.91
CA SER A 115 2.98 -9.41 19.87
C SER A 115 1.60 -9.61 19.23
N GLU A 116 1.49 -9.62 17.91
CA GLU A 116 0.21 -9.78 17.23
C GLU A 116 -0.36 -11.19 17.37
N THR A 117 -1.67 -11.27 17.63
CA THR A 117 -2.38 -12.56 17.81
C THR A 117 -2.74 -13.25 16.50
N THR A 118 -2.63 -12.56 15.36
CA THR A 118 -3.07 -13.08 14.06
C THR A 118 -2.06 -12.68 13.00
N LEU A 119 -1.16 -13.61 12.69
CA LEU A 119 -0.09 -13.41 11.73
C LEU A 119 -0.21 -14.37 10.54
N PRO A 120 0.22 -13.97 9.34
CA PRO A 120 0.37 -14.89 8.21
C PRO A 120 1.25 -16.10 8.60
N PRO A 121 0.95 -17.33 8.14
CA PRO A 121 1.64 -18.55 8.59
C PRO A 121 3.16 -18.48 8.44
N ASN A 122 3.66 -17.93 7.33
CA ASN A 122 5.09 -17.80 7.06
C ASN A 122 5.76 -16.81 8.02
N THR A 123 5.12 -15.67 8.30
CA THR A 123 5.61 -14.67 9.25
C THR A 123 5.64 -15.24 10.67
N ALA A 124 4.56 -15.92 11.08
CA ALA A 124 4.46 -16.56 12.38
C ALA A 124 5.52 -17.68 12.56
N GLU A 125 5.76 -18.48 11.53
CA GLU A 125 6.81 -19.52 11.52
C GLU A 125 8.21 -18.91 11.59
N TRP A 126 8.45 -17.84 10.84
CA TRP A 126 9.73 -17.14 10.85
C TRP A 126 10.03 -16.57 12.24
N LEU A 127 9.07 -15.89 12.87
CA LEU A 127 9.20 -15.35 14.22
C LEU A 127 9.49 -16.44 15.24
N ARG A 128 8.74 -17.55 15.24
CA ARG A 128 9.00 -18.70 16.15
C ARG A 128 10.42 -19.26 16.02
N ARG A 129 11.00 -19.22 14.83
CA ARG A 129 12.35 -19.76 14.57
C ARG A 129 13.47 -18.79 14.92
N HIS A 130 13.29 -17.50 14.64
CA HIS A 130 14.39 -16.53 14.63
C HIS A 130 14.22 -15.40 15.64
N TYR A 131 13.01 -15.13 16.10
CA TYR A 131 12.69 -14.09 17.07
C TYR A 131 12.38 -14.76 18.42
N LYS A 132 13.44 -15.16 19.11
CA LYS A 132 13.38 -15.63 20.51
C LYS A 132 13.90 -14.51 21.38
N GLU A 133 13.17 -14.21 22.45
CA GLU A 133 13.69 -13.40 23.56
C GLU A 133 14.98 -14.00 24.14
#